data_AF-B2NHX0-F1
#
_entry.id   AF-B2NHX0-F1
#
_cell.length_a   1.000
_cell.length_b   1.000
_cell.length_c   1.000
_cell.angle_alpha   90.00
_cell.angle_beta   90.00
_cell.angle_gamma   90.00
#
_symmetry.space_group_name_H-M   'P 1'
#
loop_
_entity.id
_entity.type
_entity.pdbx_description
1 polymer ?
#
loop_
_entity_poly.entity_id
_entity_poly.type
_entity_poly.pdbx_seq_one_letter_code
_entity_poly.pdbx_strand_id
1 'polypeptide(L)'
;SGELVSVPYEKEAYPHINKAEWGPLQVLRIESYKGLVFGNWDKNAPTLRDYIGDAAYYMDSMLDRTEAGTEVIGGITKWVIPCNWKFAAEQFCSDMYHAVTMSHVSGVIAGLPESMSPADAKLPTDGRQFRAQWGGHGTGFYLNDSGLLTAIMGPKVTQYLTEGPAAEKAAQRPGQSRGKEWVGQHLTI
;
A
#
# COMPACT_ATOMS: atom_id res chain seq x y z
N SER A 1 -24.01 -12.99 3.95
CA SER A 1 -23.96 -14.12 4.90
C SER A 1 -23.32 -15.37 4.32
N GLY A 2 -23.28 -15.55 2.99
CA GLY A 2 -22.73 -16.78 2.39
C GLY A 2 -23.61 -18.01 2.60
N GLU A 3 -24.81 -17.85 3.14
CA GLU A 3 -25.72 -18.95 3.44
C GLU A 3 -26.22 -19.62 2.15
N LEU A 4 -26.34 -20.95 2.19
CA LEU A 4 -27.05 -21.69 1.16
C LEU A 4 -28.56 -21.46 1.35
N VAL A 5 -29.15 -20.56 0.56
CA VAL A 5 -30.56 -20.18 0.71
C VAL A 5 -31.51 -21.02 -0.14
N SER A 6 -31.02 -21.69 -1.19
CA SER A 6 -31.84 -22.46 -2.11
C SER A 6 -31.07 -23.64 -2.68
N VAL A 7 -31.75 -24.78 -2.76
CA VAL A 7 -31.30 -25.98 -3.46
C VAL A 7 -32.41 -26.38 -4.43
N PRO A 8 -32.19 -26.33 -5.76
CA PRO A 8 -33.18 -26.82 -6.71
C PRO A 8 -33.55 -28.28 -6.40
N TYR A 9 -34.84 -28.60 -6.44
CA TYR A 9 -35.39 -29.92 -6.06
C TYR A 9 -35.08 -30.36 -4.61
N GLU A 10 -34.94 -29.41 -3.67
CA GLU A 10 -34.67 -29.72 -2.26
C GLU A 10 -35.63 -30.77 -1.69
N LYS A 11 -36.93 -30.65 -1.98
CA LYS A 11 -37.93 -31.58 -1.42
C LYS A 11 -37.91 -32.94 -2.11
N GLU A 12 -37.67 -32.98 -3.42
CA GLU A 12 -37.76 -34.18 -4.24
C GLU A 12 -36.48 -35.02 -4.20
N ALA A 13 -35.31 -34.36 -4.19
CA ALA A 13 -34.01 -35.01 -4.32
C ALA A 13 -33.15 -34.94 -3.04
N TYR A 14 -33.37 -33.94 -2.19
CA TYR A 14 -32.57 -33.70 -0.98
C TYR A 14 -33.42 -33.45 0.28
N PRO A 15 -34.44 -34.28 0.59
CA PRO A 15 -35.43 -33.99 1.64
C PRO A 15 -34.84 -33.87 3.06
N HIS A 16 -33.57 -34.25 3.26
CA HIS A 16 -32.87 -34.21 4.54
C HIS A 16 -31.70 -33.20 4.57
N ILE A 17 -31.53 -32.36 3.55
CA ILE A 17 -30.43 -31.40 3.55
C ILE A 17 -30.62 -30.34 4.64
N ASN A 18 -29.60 -30.20 5.50
CA ASN A 18 -29.47 -29.07 6.39
C ASN A 18 -28.64 -27.98 5.70
N LYS A 19 -29.29 -27.06 4.97
CA LYS A 19 -28.58 -26.00 4.21
C LYS A 19 -27.61 -25.16 5.06
N ALA A 20 -27.84 -25.06 6.38
CA ALA A 20 -26.95 -24.36 7.30
C ALA A 20 -25.53 -24.98 7.40
N GLU A 21 -25.38 -26.27 7.07
CA GLU A 21 -24.09 -26.98 7.09
C GLU A 21 -23.30 -26.86 5.78
N TRP A 22 -23.90 -26.29 4.72
CA TRP A 22 -23.35 -26.29 3.36
C TRP A 22 -23.02 -24.88 2.83
N GLY A 23 -22.87 -23.89 3.72
CA GLY A 23 -22.27 -22.62 3.34
C GLY A 23 -20.78 -22.79 2.98
N PRO A 24 -20.21 -21.93 2.12
CA PRO A 24 -18.78 -21.93 1.89
C PRO A 24 -18.04 -21.51 3.16
N LEU A 25 -16.80 -21.95 3.29
CA LEU A 25 -15.93 -21.50 4.37
C LEU A 25 -15.91 -19.98 4.40
N GLN A 26 -16.22 -19.40 5.56
CA GLN A 26 -16.22 -17.95 5.77
C GLN A 26 -14.84 -17.48 6.23
N VAL A 27 -14.41 -16.31 5.74
CA VAL A 27 -13.25 -15.63 6.31
C VAL A 27 -13.62 -15.31 7.75
N LEU A 28 -12.99 -15.98 8.70
CA LEU A 28 -13.41 -15.92 10.10
C LEU A 28 -13.22 -14.52 10.70
N ARG A 29 -12.29 -13.75 10.13
CA ARG A 29 -11.95 -12.41 10.61
C ARG A 29 -11.81 -11.45 9.43
N ILE A 30 -12.69 -10.45 9.39
CA ILE A 30 -12.60 -9.33 8.46
C ILE A 30 -12.43 -8.07 9.28
N GLU A 31 -11.31 -7.39 9.10
CA GLU A 31 -10.96 -6.18 9.83
C GLU A 31 -10.50 -5.10 8.83
N SER A 32 -10.69 -3.83 9.17
CA SER A 32 -10.28 -2.71 8.34
C SER A 32 -9.27 -1.83 9.02
N TYR A 33 -8.28 -1.35 8.27
CA TYR A 33 -7.34 -0.32 8.73
C TYR A 33 -7.40 0.88 7.78
N LYS A 34 -8.03 1.97 8.24
CA LYS A 34 -8.11 3.27 7.54
C LYS A 34 -8.50 3.16 6.05
N GLY A 35 -9.51 2.34 5.76
CA GLY A 35 -10.05 2.12 4.41
C GLY A 35 -9.61 0.82 3.73
N LEU A 36 -8.47 0.24 4.14
CA LEU A 36 -8.03 -1.06 3.64
C LEU A 36 -8.75 -2.20 4.37
N VAL A 37 -9.21 -3.21 3.64
CA VAL A 37 -9.93 -4.38 4.18
C VAL A 37 -9.02 -5.61 4.14
N PHE A 38 -8.84 -6.27 5.27
CA PHE A 38 -8.03 -7.48 5.42
C PHE A 38 -8.90 -8.66 5.88
N GLY A 39 -8.57 -9.85 5.39
CA GLY A 39 -9.22 -11.10 5.77
C GLY A 39 -8.23 -12.11 6.32
N ASN A 40 -8.59 -12.79 7.40
CA ASN A 40 -7.81 -13.90 7.96
C ASN A 40 -8.73 -15.11 8.27
N TRP A 41 -8.29 -16.28 7.83
CA TRP A 41 -9.00 -17.55 8.04
C TRP A 41 -8.70 -18.18 9.40
N ASP A 42 -7.59 -17.82 10.05
CA ASP A 42 -7.24 -18.35 11.36
C ASP A 42 -7.87 -17.52 12.49
N LYS A 43 -8.80 -18.15 13.23
CA LYS A 43 -9.47 -17.53 14.37
C LYS A 43 -8.52 -17.22 15.53
N ASN A 44 -7.39 -17.92 15.62
CA ASN A 44 -6.43 -17.78 16.71
C ASN A 44 -5.29 -16.79 16.37
N ALA A 45 -5.28 -16.22 15.16
CA ALA A 45 -4.32 -15.21 14.75
C ALA A 45 -4.40 -13.96 15.66
N PRO A 46 -3.37 -13.09 15.69
CA PRO A 46 -3.47 -11.77 16.32
C PRO A 46 -4.54 -10.88 15.65
N THR A 47 -4.92 -9.78 16.30
CA THR A 47 -5.74 -8.74 15.63
C THR A 47 -5.03 -8.11 14.46
N LEU A 48 -5.77 -7.52 13.52
CA LEU A 48 -5.15 -6.81 12.39
C LEU A 48 -4.22 -5.72 12.91
N ARG A 49 -4.64 -4.99 13.96
CA ARG A 49 -3.82 -3.94 14.56
C ARG A 49 -2.54 -4.50 15.15
N ASP A 50 -2.60 -5.61 15.87
CA ASP A 50 -1.42 -6.26 16.46
C ASP A 50 -0.50 -6.84 15.38
N TYR A 51 -1.06 -7.44 14.33
CA TYR A 51 -0.31 -7.97 13.19
C TYR A 51 0.48 -6.87 12.48
N ILE A 52 -0.16 -5.73 12.19
CA ILE A 52 0.50 -4.56 11.58
C ILE A 52 1.57 -3.98 12.52
N GLY A 53 1.33 -4.02 13.84
CA GLY A 53 2.32 -3.60 14.83
C GLY A 53 2.79 -2.16 14.65
N ASP A 54 4.09 -1.95 14.73
CA ASP A 54 4.77 -0.67 14.56
C ASP A 54 4.80 -0.17 13.10
N ALA A 55 4.50 -1.02 12.11
CA ALA A 55 4.39 -0.62 10.72
C ALA A 55 3.22 0.34 10.44
N ALA A 56 2.20 0.36 11.30
CA ALA A 56 1.08 1.31 11.21
C ALA A 56 1.55 2.77 11.18
N TYR A 57 2.61 3.09 11.92
CA TYR A 57 3.20 4.42 11.88
C TYR A 57 3.53 4.83 10.44
N TYR A 58 4.05 3.89 9.65
CA TYR A 58 4.46 4.14 8.27
C TYR A 58 3.33 4.05 7.26
N MET A 59 2.27 3.27 7.53
CA MET A 59 1.06 3.22 6.69
C MET A 59 0.31 4.57 6.68
N ASP A 60 0.36 5.26 7.82
CA ASP A 60 -0.37 6.51 8.02
C ASP A 60 0.12 7.69 7.19
N SER A 61 1.35 7.62 6.64
CA SER A 61 1.85 8.63 5.69
C SER A 61 0.95 8.74 4.45
N MET A 62 0.31 7.63 4.06
CA MET A 62 -0.64 7.54 2.94
C MET A 62 -2.08 7.57 3.43
N LEU A 63 -2.41 6.76 4.45
CA LEU A 63 -3.80 6.45 4.80
C LEU A 63 -4.48 7.46 5.73
N ASP A 64 -3.72 8.32 6.43
CA ASP A 64 -4.27 9.20 7.48
C ASP A 64 -3.97 10.70 7.27
N ARG A 65 -3.71 11.08 6.02
CA ARG A 65 -3.38 12.46 5.65
C ARG A 65 -4.53 13.45 5.91
N THR A 66 -5.77 12.97 5.93
CA THR A 66 -6.98 13.75 6.20
C THR A 66 -8.02 12.91 6.94
N GLU A 67 -8.85 13.57 7.73
CA GLU A 67 -10.06 13.05 8.36
C GLU A 67 -11.09 12.48 7.37
N ALA A 68 -11.04 12.92 6.10
CA ALA A 68 -11.91 12.37 5.05
C ALA A 68 -11.53 10.94 4.63
N GLY A 69 -10.34 10.47 5.03
CA GLY A 69 -9.82 9.17 4.62
C GLY A 69 -9.34 9.13 3.16
N THR A 70 -9.34 7.93 2.59
CA THR A 70 -8.94 7.68 1.20
C THR A 70 -10.07 7.00 0.43
N GLU A 71 -10.07 7.18 -0.89
CA GLU A 71 -10.98 6.49 -1.81
C GLU A 71 -10.18 5.78 -2.91
N VAL A 72 -10.79 4.76 -3.51
CA VAL A 72 -10.19 3.98 -4.60
C VAL A 72 -10.76 4.49 -5.92
N ILE A 73 -9.89 4.93 -6.83
CA ILE A 73 -10.28 5.24 -8.21
C ILE A 73 -10.82 3.96 -8.85
N GLY A 74 -11.99 4.02 -9.48
CA GLY A 74 -12.66 2.86 -10.05
C GLY A 74 -11.82 2.15 -11.13
N GLY A 75 -11.77 0.81 -11.05
CA GLY A 75 -11.07 -0.05 -11.99
C GLY A 75 -9.89 -0.78 -11.35
N ILE A 76 -9.94 -2.11 -11.30
CA ILE A 76 -8.82 -2.94 -10.84
C ILE A 76 -8.11 -3.50 -12.05
N THR A 77 -6.90 -3.02 -12.32
CA THR A 77 -6.02 -3.57 -13.35
C THR A 77 -5.47 -4.92 -12.89
N LYS A 78 -5.61 -5.97 -13.71
CA LYS A 78 -5.15 -7.34 -13.40
C LYS A 78 -4.26 -7.85 -14.54
N TRP A 79 -3.10 -8.40 -14.19
CA TRP A 79 -2.16 -9.01 -15.13
C TRP A 79 -1.40 -10.16 -14.44
N VAL A 80 -0.64 -10.95 -15.20
CA VAL A 80 0.10 -12.12 -14.70
C VAL A 80 1.60 -11.91 -14.95
N ILE A 81 2.42 -12.12 -13.92
CA ILE A 81 3.89 -12.11 -14.00
C ILE A 81 4.40 -13.50 -13.58
N PRO A 82 5.19 -14.20 -14.42
CA PRO A 82 5.69 -15.54 -14.11
C PRO A 82 6.92 -15.48 -13.17
N CYS A 83 6.73 -14.96 -11.96
CA CYS A 83 7.77 -14.90 -10.93
C CYS A 83 7.23 -15.36 -9.58
N ASN A 84 8.12 -15.62 -8.63
CA ASN A 84 7.70 -15.87 -7.26
C ASN A 84 7.15 -14.57 -6.63
N TRP A 85 6.05 -14.66 -5.89
CA TRP A 85 5.43 -13.50 -5.21
C TRP A 85 6.40 -12.78 -4.27
N LYS A 86 7.37 -13.50 -3.69
CA LYS A 86 8.35 -12.94 -2.76
C LYS A 86 9.23 -11.87 -3.41
N PHE A 87 9.47 -11.91 -4.72
CA PHE A 87 10.27 -10.87 -5.38
C PHE A 87 9.56 -9.51 -5.33
N ALA A 88 8.27 -9.48 -5.67
CA ALA A 88 7.50 -8.24 -5.61
C ALA A 88 7.32 -7.75 -4.16
N ALA A 89 7.01 -8.67 -3.24
CA ALA A 89 6.86 -8.33 -1.81
C ALA A 89 8.17 -7.80 -1.21
N GLU A 90 9.30 -8.45 -1.45
CA GLU A 90 10.61 -8.03 -0.95
C GLU A 90 11.04 -6.69 -1.56
N GLN A 91 10.82 -6.51 -2.87
CA GLN A 91 11.19 -5.26 -3.55
C GLN A 91 10.47 -4.05 -2.94
N PHE A 92 9.16 -4.16 -2.67
CA PHE A 92 8.38 -3.10 -2.03
C PHE A 92 8.63 -3.01 -0.51
N CYS A 93 9.14 -4.07 0.12
CA CYS A 93 9.50 -4.07 1.53
C CYS A 93 10.83 -3.33 1.77
N SER A 94 11.85 -3.59 0.94
CA SER A 94 13.24 -3.29 1.29
C SER A 94 14.15 -2.83 0.15
N ASP A 95 13.71 -2.82 -1.10
CA ASP A 95 14.60 -2.58 -2.24
C ASP A 95 14.39 -1.20 -2.88
N MET A 96 14.74 -0.12 -2.19
CA MET A 96 14.95 1.16 -2.87
C MET A 96 16.19 1.14 -3.78
N TYR A 97 17.09 0.19 -3.54
CA TYR A 97 18.39 0.10 -4.20
C TYR A 97 18.27 -0.11 -5.72
N HIS A 98 17.35 -0.97 -6.18
CA HIS A 98 17.12 -1.15 -7.61
C HIS A 98 16.67 0.15 -8.30
N ALA A 99 15.94 1.03 -7.59
CA ALA A 99 15.31 2.19 -8.18
C ALA A 99 16.30 3.31 -8.51
N VAL A 100 17.31 3.50 -7.66
CA VAL A 100 18.35 4.52 -7.84
C VAL A 100 19.62 3.99 -8.50
N THR A 101 19.65 2.71 -8.85
CA THR A 101 20.71 2.13 -9.67
C THR A 101 20.27 2.13 -11.13
N MET A 102 19.97 0.97 -11.70
CA MET A 102 19.78 0.84 -13.16
C MET A 102 18.32 0.61 -13.57
N SER A 103 17.50 0.02 -12.69
CA SER A 103 16.20 -0.53 -13.10
C SER A 103 15.21 0.52 -13.61
N HIS A 104 15.30 1.77 -13.12
CA HIS A 104 14.37 2.85 -13.50
C HIS A 104 15.03 4.00 -14.27
N VAL A 105 16.27 3.86 -14.75
CA VAL A 105 16.95 4.95 -15.49
C VAL A 105 16.10 5.44 -16.66
N SER A 106 15.54 4.54 -17.46
CA SER A 106 14.67 4.88 -18.59
C SER A 106 13.34 5.49 -18.15
N GLY A 107 12.76 5.03 -17.03
CA GLY A 107 11.54 5.58 -16.45
C GLY A 107 11.73 7.01 -15.95
N VAL A 108 12.84 7.29 -15.26
CA VAL A 108 13.21 8.66 -14.85
C VAL A 108 13.37 9.54 -16.07
N ILE A 109 14.13 9.11 -17.08
CA ILE A 109 14.34 9.88 -18.32
C ILE A 109 13.00 10.22 -19.00
N ALA A 110 12.06 9.27 -19.05
CA ALA A 110 10.74 9.49 -19.63
C ALA A 110 9.89 10.53 -18.87
N GLY A 111 10.16 10.74 -17.59
CA GLY A 111 9.49 11.75 -16.75
C GLY A 111 10.19 13.11 -16.69
N LEU A 112 11.41 13.25 -17.23
CA LEU A 112 12.13 14.51 -17.24
C LEU A 112 11.48 15.51 -18.21
N PRO A 113 11.51 16.83 -17.90
CA PRO A 113 11.21 17.85 -18.88
C PRO A 113 12.14 17.74 -20.09
N GLU A 114 11.65 18.01 -21.30
CA GLU A 114 12.46 17.96 -22.53
C GLU A 114 13.70 18.87 -22.48
N SER A 115 13.65 19.94 -21.66
CA SER A 115 14.74 20.88 -21.45
C SER A 115 15.83 20.39 -20.49
N MET A 116 15.68 19.23 -19.85
CA MET A 116 16.61 18.70 -18.84
C MET A 116 17.38 17.50 -19.39
N SER A 117 18.71 17.54 -19.27
CA SER A 117 19.55 16.38 -19.59
C SER A 117 19.45 15.31 -18.49
N PRO A 118 19.44 14.01 -18.84
CA PRO A 118 19.54 12.93 -17.86
C PRO A 118 20.76 13.03 -16.94
N ALA A 119 21.85 13.62 -17.40
CA ALA A 119 23.07 13.80 -16.60
C ALA A 119 22.89 14.80 -15.44
N ASP A 120 21.89 15.68 -15.53
CA ASP A 120 21.59 16.70 -14.52
C ASP A 120 20.58 16.20 -13.48
N ALA A 121 19.96 15.04 -13.70
CA ALA A 121 19.06 14.41 -12.75
C ALA A 121 19.84 13.88 -11.55
N LYS A 122 19.74 14.58 -10.42
CA LYS A 122 20.33 14.14 -9.15
C LYS A 122 19.40 13.16 -8.46
N LEU A 123 19.95 12.01 -8.07
CA LEU A 123 19.24 11.04 -7.24
C LEU A 123 19.46 11.37 -5.76
N PRO A 124 18.43 11.22 -4.91
CA PRO A 124 18.57 11.43 -3.49
C PRO A 124 19.49 10.38 -2.86
N THR A 125 20.30 10.80 -1.89
CA THR A 125 21.25 9.93 -1.18
C THR A 125 20.96 9.82 0.31
N ASP A 126 20.09 10.68 0.86
CA ASP A 126 19.71 10.67 2.28
C ASP A 126 18.31 10.08 2.45
N GLY A 127 18.24 8.94 3.14
CA GLY A 127 17.01 8.18 3.32
C GLY A 127 17.13 7.18 4.45
N ARG A 128 16.00 6.58 4.79
CA ARG A 128 15.91 5.58 5.87
C ARG A 128 15.11 4.38 5.41
N GLN A 129 15.40 3.26 6.04
CA GLN A 129 14.62 2.04 5.92
C GLN A 129 14.21 1.57 7.31
N PHE A 130 12.99 1.07 7.40
CA PHE A 130 12.39 0.53 8.59
C PHE A 130 12.10 -0.95 8.41
N ARG A 131 12.34 -1.69 9.49
CA ARG A 131 11.94 -3.08 9.67
C ARG A 131 11.06 -3.15 10.91
N ALA A 132 9.86 -3.71 10.77
CA ALA A 132 8.99 -3.96 11.91
C ALA A 132 9.61 -4.93 12.90
N GLN A 133 9.33 -4.72 14.19
CA GLN A 133 9.80 -5.62 15.25
C GLN A 133 9.29 -7.06 15.07
N TRP A 134 8.10 -7.22 14.49
CA TRP A 134 7.46 -8.49 14.20
C TRP A 134 6.66 -8.41 12.88
N GLY A 135 6.36 -9.56 12.26
CA GLY A 135 5.48 -9.65 11.09
C GLY A 135 6.17 -9.56 9.73
N GLY A 136 7.42 -9.09 9.67
CA GLY A 136 8.19 -9.04 8.42
C GLY A 136 7.93 -7.81 7.54
N HIS A 137 7.18 -6.83 8.07
CA HIS A 137 6.86 -5.58 7.38
C HIS A 137 8.09 -4.68 7.23
N GLY A 138 8.11 -3.89 6.17
CA GLY A 138 9.21 -2.97 5.92
C GLY A 138 8.85 -1.88 4.93
N THR A 139 9.53 -0.74 5.08
CA THR A 139 9.38 0.43 4.22
C THR A 139 10.69 1.18 4.12
N GLY A 140 10.91 1.88 3.01
CA GLY A 140 12.02 2.84 2.86
C GLY A 140 11.54 4.10 2.17
N PHE A 141 12.24 5.20 2.42
CA PHE A 141 11.94 6.53 1.89
C PHE A 141 13.19 7.42 1.91
N TYR A 142 13.22 8.40 1.02
CA TYR A 142 14.18 9.50 1.06
C TYR A 142 13.66 10.68 1.88
N LEU A 143 14.57 11.54 2.30
CA LEU A 143 14.25 12.71 3.13
C LEU A 143 14.49 14.00 2.36
N ASN A 144 13.50 14.90 2.38
CA ASN A 144 13.62 16.31 1.98
C ASN A 144 14.11 16.57 0.54
N ASP A 145 13.90 15.61 -0.37
CA ASP A 145 14.23 15.76 -1.80
C ASP A 145 13.01 15.49 -2.67
N SER A 146 12.24 16.52 -2.98
CA SER A 146 11.04 16.45 -3.82
C SER A 146 11.34 16.28 -5.31
N GLY A 147 12.62 16.31 -5.72
CA GLY A 147 13.02 16.15 -7.11
C GLY A 147 12.62 14.79 -7.66
N LEU A 148 12.88 13.72 -6.90
CA LEU A 148 12.48 12.36 -7.26
C LEU A 148 10.95 12.23 -7.36
N LEU A 149 10.20 12.80 -6.42
CA LEU A 149 8.74 12.79 -6.46
C LEU A 149 8.20 13.50 -7.70
N THR A 150 8.82 14.62 -8.06
CA THR A 150 8.43 15.43 -9.22
C THR A 150 8.71 14.71 -10.53
N ALA A 151 9.84 13.98 -10.62
CA ALA A 151 10.15 13.18 -11.80
C ALA A 151 9.14 12.04 -12.03
N ILE A 152 8.58 11.47 -10.95
CA ILE A 152 7.64 10.35 -11.02
C ILE A 152 6.19 10.83 -11.19
N MET A 153 5.76 11.80 -10.39
CA MET A 153 4.35 12.19 -10.24
C MET A 153 4.02 13.55 -10.88
N GLY A 154 5.03 14.31 -11.30
CA GLY A 154 4.89 15.66 -11.82
C GLY A 154 4.68 16.73 -10.74
N PRO A 155 4.82 18.02 -11.11
CA PRO A 155 4.88 19.13 -10.17
C PRO A 155 3.57 19.38 -9.40
N LYS A 156 2.41 19.11 -10.01
CA LYS A 156 1.10 19.31 -9.35
C LYS A 156 0.91 18.38 -8.16
N VAL A 157 1.28 17.11 -8.30
CA VAL A 157 1.14 16.12 -7.22
C VAL A 157 2.18 16.39 -6.15
N THR A 158 3.43 16.68 -6.53
CA THR A 158 4.46 17.09 -5.57
C THR A 158 4.00 18.26 -4.72
N GLN A 159 3.52 19.34 -5.35
CA GLN A 159 3.04 20.52 -4.63
C GLN A 159 1.90 20.19 -3.66
N TYR A 160 0.92 19.40 -4.09
CA TYR A 160 -0.18 18.97 -3.20
C TYR A 160 0.31 18.19 -1.97
N LEU A 161 1.36 17.37 -2.13
CA LEU A 161 1.90 16.55 -1.05
C LEU A 161 2.81 17.33 -0.10
N THR A 162 3.53 18.34 -0.59
CA THR A 162 4.58 19.04 0.17
C THR A 162 4.19 20.46 0.59
N GLU A 163 3.19 21.07 -0.02
CA GLU A 163 2.84 22.49 0.17
C GLU A 163 1.33 22.71 0.38
N GLY A 164 1.02 23.88 0.96
CA GLY A 164 -0.34 24.36 1.13
C GLY A 164 -1.15 23.62 2.20
N PRO A 165 -2.47 23.93 2.30
CA PRO A 165 -3.30 23.51 3.42
C PRO A 165 -3.45 22.00 3.57
N ALA A 166 -3.44 21.25 2.46
CA ALA A 166 -3.55 19.79 2.49
C ALA A 166 -2.28 19.15 3.09
N ALA A 167 -1.10 19.61 2.68
CA ALA A 167 0.17 19.14 3.23
C ALA A 167 0.34 19.55 4.70
N GLU A 168 -0.11 20.76 5.08
CA GLU A 168 -0.11 21.21 6.49
C GLU A 168 -1.02 20.36 7.37
N LYS A 169 -2.22 20.02 6.87
CA LYS A 169 -3.12 19.10 7.56
C LYS A 169 -2.50 17.70 7.72
N ALA A 170 -1.83 17.19 6.68
CA ALA A 170 -1.10 15.93 6.76
C ALA A 170 0.10 16.01 7.73
N ALA A 171 0.77 17.16 7.85
CA ALA A 171 1.81 17.36 8.85
C ALA A 171 1.27 17.38 10.29
N GLN A 172 -0.01 17.67 10.50
CA GLN A 172 -0.62 17.67 11.84
C GLN A 172 -1.15 16.30 12.26
N ARG A 173 -1.57 15.44 11.31
CA ARG A 173 -2.21 14.15 11.60
C ARG A 173 -1.19 13.02 11.81
N PRO A 174 -0.53 12.48 10.76
CA PRO A 174 0.61 11.59 10.96
C PRO A 174 1.88 12.34 11.42
N GLY A 175 1.87 13.66 11.55
CA GLY A 175 3.04 14.42 12.01
C GLY A 175 3.94 14.86 10.84
N GLN A 176 4.78 15.86 11.12
CA GLN A 176 5.54 16.63 10.13
C GLN A 176 6.27 15.75 9.11
N SER A 177 7.07 14.79 9.59
CA SER A 177 7.93 13.99 8.72
C SER A 177 7.14 13.12 7.74
N ARG A 178 6.15 12.37 8.26
CA ARG A 178 5.24 11.53 7.46
C ARG A 178 4.33 12.32 6.54
N GLY A 179 3.98 13.55 6.93
CA GLY A 179 3.12 14.42 6.17
C GLY A 179 3.79 15.01 4.93
N LYS A 180 5.07 15.38 5.05
CA LYS A 180 5.72 16.30 4.08
C LYS A 180 7.16 15.98 3.69
N GLU A 181 7.92 15.27 4.53
CA GLU A 181 9.39 15.16 4.36
C GLU A 181 9.80 13.87 3.65
N TRP A 182 8.97 12.82 3.75
CA TRP A 182 9.25 11.53 3.13
C TRP A 182 8.94 11.56 1.65
N VAL A 183 9.89 11.08 0.85
CA VAL A 183 9.78 11.03 -0.60
C VAL A 183 10.03 9.62 -1.11
N GLY A 184 9.22 9.20 -2.08
CA GLY A 184 9.37 7.92 -2.78
C GLY A 184 9.17 6.72 -1.86
N GLN A 185 8.27 6.81 -0.87
CA GLN A 185 8.08 5.71 0.08
C GLN A 185 7.61 4.43 -0.63
N HIS A 186 8.27 3.30 -0.34
CA HIS A 186 7.81 1.95 -0.66
C HIS A 186 7.44 1.21 0.63
N LEU A 187 6.45 0.32 0.64
CA LEU A 187 6.01 -0.40 1.85
C LEU A 187 5.43 -1.78 1.50
N THR A 188 5.66 -2.76 2.36
CA THR A 188 4.93 -4.05 2.39
C THR A 188 4.47 -4.38 3.81
N ILE A 189 3.25 -4.91 3.91
CA ILE A 189 2.55 -5.40 5.12
C ILE A 189 2.19 -6.88 4.91
#